data_AF-A0A259B1B9-F1
#
_entry.id   AF-A0A259B1B9-F1
#
_cell.length_a   1.000
_cell.length_b   1.000
_cell.length_c   1.000
_cell.angle_alpha   90.00
_cell.angle_beta   90.00
_cell.angle_gamma   90.00
#
_symmetry.space_group_name_H-M   'P 1'
#
loop_
_entity.id
_entity.type
_entity.pdbx_description
1 polymer ?
#
loop_
_entity_poly.entity_id
_entity_poly.type
_entity_poly.pdbx_seq_one_letter_code
_entity_poly.pdbx_strand_id
1 'polypeptide(L)'
;MSRIRFSTFPRTEPPPAFINEIVEVFRLHEPTICTITNAKGLTSDAVLTALGRDLQAIGFDVERSEGQVKPIRRPVFFGENGAPRLQYKIDSWHEEWKCGLEIEAGRAWLGNAVYRDLIQALVMVDLQYLVLAVPNGYRRKSLGRTVISGDYDYSCAVADALFGHSRVAMPYRLVVIGY
;
A
#
# COMPACT_ATOMS: atom_id res chain seq x y z
N MET A 1 13.62 3.67 18.79
CA MET A 1 13.54 2.67 17.70
C MET A 1 12.29 2.98 16.90
N SER A 2 12.41 3.01 15.56
CA SER A 2 11.29 3.25 14.64
C SER A 2 10.21 2.18 14.81
N ARG A 3 8.94 2.58 14.66
CA ARG A 3 7.77 1.69 14.59
C ARG A 3 7.46 1.29 13.15
N ILE A 4 8.10 1.90 12.16
CA ILE A 4 7.97 1.48 10.76
C ILE A 4 8.59 0.10 10.59
N ARG A 5 7.78 -0.87 10.17
CA ARG A 5 8.19 -2.25 9.86
C ARG A 5 7.67 -2.65 8.49
N PHE A 6 8.31 -3.61 7.84
CA PHE A 6 7.81 -4.13 6.57
C PHE A 6 8.08 -5.63 6.40
N SER A 7 7.27 -6.28 5.58
CA SER A 7 7.43 -7.67 5.14
C SER A 7 7.28 -7.74 3.63
N THR A 8 8.00 -8.64 2.97
CA THR A 8 7.90 -8.87 1.53
C THR A 8 7.42 -10.27 1.20
N PHE A 9 6.69 -10.38 0.10
CA PHE A 9 6.07 -11.62 -0.38
C PHE A 9 6.35 -11.83 -1.87
N PRO A 10 6.65 -13.06 -2.31
CA PRO A 10 6.73 -14.28 -1.49
C PRO A 10 7.91 -14.23 -0.49
N ARG A 11 7.78 -14.90 0.65
CA ARG A 11 8.81 -14.91 1.71
C ARG A 11 10.11 -15.63 1.31
N THR A 12 10.15 -16.21 0.13
CA THR A 12 11.27 -17.00 -0.39
C THR A 12 12.32 -16.15 -1.11
N GLU A 13 12.12 -14.84 -1.21
CA GLU A 13 12.98 -13.95 -1.98
C GLU A 13 13.27 -12.64 -1.25
N PRO A 14 14.49 -12.08 -1.39
CA PRO A 14 14.81 -10.79 -0.80
C PRO A 14 14.10 -9.64 -1.55
N PRO A 15 13.78 -8.53 -0.86
CA PRO A 15 13.29 -7.34 -1.53
C PRO A 15 14.37 -6.70 -2.42
N PRO A 16 14.00 -6.06 -3.54
CA PRO A 16 14.93 -5.23 -4.29
C PRO A 16 15.33 -3.99 -3.48
N ALA A 17 16.49 -3.41 -3.82
CA ALA A 17 17.11 -2.34 -3.03
C ALA A 17 16.21 -1.09 -2.86
N PHE A 18 15.43 -0.75 -3.89
CA PHE A 18 14.55 0.43 -3.89
C PHE A 18 13.44 0.38 -2.83
N ILE A 19 13.10 -0.81 -2.30
CA ILE A 19 12.13 -0.92 -1.19
C ILE A 19 12.62 -0.16 0.04
N ASN A 20 13.94 -0.12 0.26
CA ASN A 20 14.49 0.66 1.36
C ASN A 20 14.26 2.17 1.17
N GLU A 21 14.31 2.68 -0.06
CA GLU A 21 14.04 4.10 -0.35
C GLU A 21 12.61 4.45 0.02
N ILE A 22 11.65 3.59 -0.32
CA ILE A 22 10.24 3.76 0.06
C ILE A 22 10.09 3.72 1.59
N VAL A 23 10.69 2.74 2.26
CA VAL A 23 10.62 2.60 3.72
C VAL A 23 11.24 3.80 4.44
N GLU A 24 12.31 4.39 3.92
CA GLU A 24 12.90 5.60 4.49
C GLU A 24 11.96 6.81 4.40
N VAL A 25 11.16 6.93 3.33
CA VAL A 25 10.10 7.95 3.26
C VAL A 25 9.08 7.77 4.39
N PHE A 26 8.64 6.54 4.67
CA PHE A 26 7.75 6.27 5.81
C PHE A 26 8.41 6.57 7.16
N ARG A 27 9.70 6.26 7.32
CA ARG A 27 10.46 6.55 8.55
C ARG A 27 10.60 8.04 8.80
N LEU A 28 10.89 8.81 7.75
CA LEU A 28 11.00 10.27 7.81
C LEU A 28 9.70 10.91 8.34
N HIS A 29 8.55 10.38 7.91
CA HIS A 29 7.22 10.89 8.27
C HIS A 29 6.57 10.18 9.45
N GLU A 30 7.25 9.23 10.09
CA GLU A 30 6.73 8.46 11.23
C GLU A 30 6.11 9.33 12.33
N PRO A 31 6.72 10.47 12.76
CA PRO A 31 6.13 11.32 13.80
C PRO A 31 4.73 11.84 13.46
N THR A 32 4.42 11.97 12.16
CA THR A 32 3.15 12.50 11.65
C THR A 32 2.11 11.40 11.45
N ILE A 33 2.53 10.27 10.86
CA ILE A 33 1.61 9.22 10.38
C ILE A 33 1.42 8.07 11.37
N CYS A 34 2.32 7.90 12.36
CA CYS A 34 2.31 6.74 13.24
C CYS A 34 1.02 6.66 14.07
N THR A 35 0.29 5.57 13.89
CA THR A 35 -1.02 5.36 14.53
C THR A 35 -0.92 4.94 16.00
N ILE A 36 0.27 4.52 16.44
CA ILE A 36 0.56 4.17 17.83
C ILE A 36 0.63 5.44 18.69
N THR A 37 1.38 6.45 18.23
CA THR A 37 1.53 7.73 18.92
C THR A 37 0.32 8.65 18.69
N ASN A 38 -0.23 8.66 17.46
CA ASN A 38 -1.41 9.45 17.12
C ASN A 38 -2.69 8.61 17.17
N ALA A 39 -3.36 8.59 18.33
CA ALA A 39 -4.56 7.78 18.57
C ALA A 39 -5.76 8.07 17.65
N LYS A 40 -5.83 9.27 17.05
CA LYS A 40 -6.89 9.62 16.10
C LYS A 40 -6.63 8.97 14.74
N GLY A 41 -5.36 8.79 14.38
CA GLY A 41 -4.90 8.38 13.06
C GLY A 41 -5.18 9.44 11.99
N LEU A 42 -4.55 9.26 10.83
CA LEU A 42 -4.85 10.00 9.61
C LEU A 42 -5.70 9.13 8.67
N THR A 43 -6.42 9.76 7.74
CA THR A 43 -7.05 9.06 6.61
C THR A 43 -5.99 8.68 5.57
N SER A 44 -6.29 7.74 4.66
CA SER A 44 -5.39 7.36 3.56
C SER A 44 -4.90 8.59 2.79
N ASP A 45 -5.82 9.44 2.33
CA ASP A 45 -5.51 10.71 1.67
C ASP A 45 -4.54 11.60 2.45
N ALA A 46 -4.71 11.70 3.77
CA ALA A 46 -3.89 12.56 4.61
C ALA A 46 -2.49 11.97 4.84
N VAL A 47 -2.38 10.64 4.93
CA VAL A 47 -1.08 9.96 4.93
C VAL A 47 -0.39 10.16 3.59
N LEU A 48 -1.09 9.92 2.46
CA LEU A 48 -0.53 10.09 1.12
C LEU A 48 -0.06 11.53 0.87
N THR A 49 -0.84 12.51 1.32
CA THR A 49 -0.48 13.93 1.23
C THR A 49 0.78 14.25 2.05
N ALA A 50 0.94 13.65 3.23
CA ALA A 50 2.13 13.84 4.06
C ALA A 50 3.39 13.26 3.39
N LEU A 51 3.27 12.07 2.78
CA LEU A 51 4.38 11.39 2.11
C LEU A 51 4.71 11.94 0.72
N GLY A 52 3.74 12.61 0.08
CA GLY A 52 3.73 12.83 -1.37
C GLY A 52 4.99 13.53 -1.93
N ARG A 53 5.51 14.54 -1.23
CA ARG A 53 6.71 15.27 -1.67
C ARG A 53 7.94 14.37 -1.73
N ASP A 54 8.17 13.54 -0.72
CA ASP A 54 9.36 12.68 -0.65
C ASP A 54 9.18 11.42 -1.51
N LEU A 55 7.96 10.94 -1.70
CA LEU A 55 7.66 9.91 -2.71
C LEU A 55 7.95 10.43 -4.13
N GLN A 56 7.56 11.66 -4.45
CA GLN A 56 7.89 12.31 -5.73
C GLN A 56 9.40 12.48 -5.92
N ALA A 57 10.13 12.80 -4.84
CA ALA A 57 11.58 12.96 -4.87
C ALA A 57 12.32 11.67 -5.25
N ILE A 58 11.72 10.50 -4.99
CA ILE A 58 12.24 9.18 -5.38
C ILE A 58 11.56 8.63 -6.65
N GLY A 59 10.86 9.46 -7.42
CA GLY A 59 10.37 9.11 -8.77
C GLY A 59 8.93 8.59 -8.86
N PHE A 60 8.15 8.62 -7.78
CA PHE A 60 6.72 8.30 -7.86
C PHE A 60 5.90 9.44 -8.46
N ASP A 61 5.00 9.11 -9.38
CA ASP A 61 3.77 9.86 -9.55
C ASP A 61 2.86 9.58 -8.35
N VAL A 62 2.33 10.63 -7.73
CA VAL A 62 1.46 10.53 -6.54
C VAL A 62 0.11 11.18 -6.86
N GLU A 63 -1.00 10.48 -6.61
CA GLU A 63 -2.32 11.01 -7.00
C GLU A 63 -2.74 12.23 -6.18
N ARG A 64 -2.12 12.43 -5.01
CA ARG A 64 -2.41 13.51 -4.07
C ARG A 64 -1.13 14.07 -3.47
N SER A 65 -0.79 15.31 -3.84
CA SER A 65 0.32 16.08 -3.27
C SER A 65 -0.17 17.47 -2.84
N GLU A 66 0.68 18.29 -2.20
CA GLU A 66 0.31 19.63 -1.73
C GLU A 66 -0.46 20.45 -2.80
N GLY A 67 -1.78 20.58 -2.60
CA GLY A 67 -2.66 21.37 -3.46
C GLY A 67 -3.08 20.73 -4.80
N GLN A 68 -2.71 19.48 -5.09
CA GLN A 68 -3.04 18.82 -6.35
C GLN A 68 -3.65 17.42 -6.13
N VAL A 69 -4.70 17.13 -6.90
CA VAL A 69 -5.30 15.79 -7.00
C VAL A 69 -5.31 15.39 -8.48
N LYS A 70 -4.53 14.38 -8.83
CA LYS A 70 -4.39 13.85 -10.19
C LYS A 70 -4.56 12.33 -10.15
N PRO A 71 -5.75 11.80 -10.51
CA PRO A 71 -5.98 10.36 -10.48
C PRO A 71 -4.95 9.62 -11.34
N ILE A 72 -4.26 8.65 -10.76
CA ILE A 72 -3.37 7.75 -11.49
C ILE A 72 -4.17 6.51 -11.85
N ARG A 73 -4.06 6.07 -13.11
CA ARG A 73 -4.81 4.92 -13.62
C ARG A 73 -3.87 3.94 -14.30
N ARG A 74 -4.00 2.66 -13.96
CA ARG A 74 -3.26 1.56 -14.59
C ARG A 74 -4.17 0.73 -15.48
N PRO A 75 -3.74 0.41 -16.72
CA PRO A 75 -4.53 -0.41 -17.62
C PRO A 75 -4.71 -1.82 -17.07
N VAL A 76 -5.91 -2.37 -17.30
CA VAL A 76 -6.28 -3.76 -17.02
C VAL A 76 -6.54 -4.51 -18.33
N PHE A 77 -7.33 -3.88 -19.20
CA PHE A 77 -7.59 -4.38 -20.55
C PHE A 77 -7.36 -3.27 -21.56
N PHE A 78 -6.84 -3.65 -22.72
CA PHE A 78 -6.79 -2.79 -23.91
C PHE A 78 -7.92 -3.17 -24.87
N GLY A 79 -8.52 -2.15 -25.48
CA GLY A 79 -9.51 -2.29 -26.54
C GLY A 79 -8.89 -2.09 -27.91
N GLU A 80 -9.70 -1.59 -28.85
CA GLU A 80 -9.27 -1.31 -30.22
C GLU A 80 -8.09 -0.32 -30.25
N ASN A 81 -7.16 -0.53 -31.18
CA ASN A 81 -5.96 0.28 -31.39
C ASN A 81 -5.05 0.41 -30.15
N GLY A 82 -5.11 -0.56 -29.22
CA GLY A 82 -4.25 -0.56 -28.03
C GLY A 82 -4.63 0.50 -27.00
N ALA A 83 -5.81 1.12 -27.10
CA ALA A 83 -6.29 2.07 -26.10
C ALA A 83 -6.77 1.34 -24.83
N PRO A 84 -6.43 1.79 -23.61
CA PRO A 84 -6.98 1.21 -22.39
C PRO A 84 -8.51 1.25 -22.37
N ARG A 85 -9.16 0.09 -22.23
CA ARG A 85 -10.63 -0.06 -22.13
C ARG A 85 -11.11 -0.12 -20.68
N LEU A 86 -10.35 -0.81 -19.82
CA LEU A 86 -10.58 -0.86 -18.39
C LEU A 86 -9.31 -0.46 -17.67
N GLN A 87 -9.45 0.39 -16.66
CA GLN A 87 -8.35 0.88 -15.85
C GLN A 87 -8.77 0.95 -14.39
N TYR A 88 -7.87 0.59 -13.49
CA TYR A 88 -8.04 0.79 -12.05
C TYR A 88 -7.19 1.96 -11.58
N LYS A 89 -7.63 2.56 -10.46
CA LYS A 89 -6.87 3.63 -9.81
C LYS A 89 -5.78 3.02 -8.95
N ILE A 90 -4.75 3.81 -8.68
CA ILE A 90 -3.70 3.51 -7.72
C ILE A 90 -3.25 4.81 -7.05
N ASP A 91 -2.95 4.77 -5.75
CA ASP A 91 -2.57 5.98 -5.02
C ASP A 91 -1.25 6.58 -5.53
N SER A 92 -0.28 5.73 -5.89
CA SER A 92 1.01 6.17 -6.44
C SER A 92 1.64 5.14 -7.36
N TRP A 93 2.42 5.61 -8.34
CA TRP A 93 3.04 4.76 -9.34
C TRP A 93 4.47 5.19 -9.68
N HIS A 94 5.39 4.23 -9.71
CA HIS A 94 6.76 4.42 -10.20
C HIS A 94 6.95 3.67 -11.53
N GLU A 95 7.22 4.40 -12.61
CA GLU A 95 7.27 3.83 -13.97
C GLU A 95 8.46 2.91 -14.21
N GLU A 96 9.66 3.26 -13.71
CA GLU A 96 10.85 2.42 -13.90
C GLU A 96 10.79 1.12 -13.08
N TRP A 97 10.50 1.23 -11.79
CA TRP A 97 10.35 0.07 -10.90
C TRP A 97 9.08 -0.73 -11.13
N LYS A 98 8.16 -0.24 -11.97
CA LYS A 98 6.85 -0.86 -12.21
C LYS A 98 6.13 -1.14 -10.89
N CYS A 99 6.18 -0.15 -10.00
CA CYS A 99 5.80 -0.27 -8.60
C CYS A 99 4.58 0.59 -8.31
N GLY A 100 3.53 -0.05 -7.82
CA GLY A 100 2.38 0.61 -7.23
C GLY A 100 2.54 0.78 -5.73
N LEU A 101 2.01 1.86 -5.17
CA LEU A 101 1.86 2.04 -3.72
C LEU A 101 0.41 2.39 -3.42
N GLU A 102 -0.19 1.68 -2.46
CA GLU A 102 -1.56 1.90 -1.94
C GLU A 102 -1.49 2.14 -0.43
N ILE A 103 -2.26 3.12 0.06
CA ILE A 103 -2.31 3.48 1.47
C ILE A 103 -3.70 3.17 2.04
N GLU A 104 -3.74 2.31 3.04
CA GLU A 104 -4.99 1.82 3.63
C GLU A 104 -5.07 2.14 5.12
N ALA A 105 -5.59 3.33 5.44
CA ALA A 105 -5.77 3.81 6.80
C ALA A 105 -7.25 3.71 7.26
N GLY A 106 -7.64 2.72 8.08
CA GLY A 106 -8.98 2.78 8.72
C GLY A 106 -9.62 1.53 9.35
N ARG A 107 -10.30 1.76 10.49
CA ARG A 107 -10.86 0.83 11.53
C ARG A 107 -11.91 -0.23 11.17
N ALA A 108 -12.44 -0.26 9.95
CA ALA A 108 -13.60 -1.11 9.61
C ALA A 108 -13.58 -1.67 8.18
N TRP A 109 -12.67 -1.18 7.35
CA TRP A 109 -12.63 -1.44 5.91
C TRP A 109 -11.41 -2.27 5.48
N LEU A 110 -10.44 -2.46 6.38
CA LEU A 110 -9.12 -2.99 6.02
C LEU A 110 -9.19 -4.35 5.33
N GLY A 111 -10.03 -5.28 5.79
CA GLY A 111 -10.19 -6.58 5.13
C GLY A 111 -10.62 -6.42 3.67
N ASN A 112 -11.73 -5.72 3.43
CA ASN A 112 -12.27 -5.54 2.08
C ASN A 112 -11.36 -4.69 1.19
N ALA A 113 -10.70 -3.70 1.77
CA ALA A 113 -9.81 -2.80 1.03
C ALA A 113 -8.53 -3.51 0.60
N VAL A 114 -7.85 -4.19 1.53
CA VAL A 114 -6.66 -5.00 1.23
C VAL A 114 -6.96 -6.07 0.19
N TYR A 115 -8.07 -6.82 0.33
CA TYR A 115 -8.45 -7.80 -0.70
C TYR A 115 -8.71 -7.15 -2.06
N ARG A 116 -9.40 -6.01 -2.09
CA ARG A 116 -9.67 -5.28 -3.33
C ARG A 116 -8.37 -4.87 -4.01
N ASP A 117 -7.42 -4.28 -3.29
CA ASP A 117 -6.19 -3.77 -3.89
C ASP A 117 -5.31 -4.93 -4.37
N LEU A 118 -5.24 -6.03 -3.61
CA LEU A 118 -4.55 -7.24 -4.04
C LEU A 118 -5.13 -7.84 -5.32
N ILE A 119 -6.46 -7.85 -5.46
CA ILE A 119 -7.17 -8.37 -6.64
C ILE A 119 -7.10 -7.39 -7.81
N GLN A 120 -7.14 -6.08 -7.58
CA GLN A 120 -6.96 -5.11 -8.65
C GLN A 120 -5.53 -5.17 -9.19
N ALA A 121 -4.53 -5.21 -8.32
CA ALA A 121 -3.13 -5.38 -8.67
C ALA A 121 -2.86 -6.66 -9.49
N LEU A 122 -3.56 -7.76 -9.18
CA LEU A 122 -3.46 -9.03 -9.90
C LEU A 122 -3.71 -8.89 -11.41
N VAL A 123 -4.53 -7.91 -11.80
CA VAL A 123 -4.94 -7.70 -13.19
C VAL A 123 -4.40 -6.39 -13.79
N MET A 124 -3.59 -5.62 -13.06
CA MET A 124 -2.95 -4.42 -13.59
C MET A 124 -1.78 -4.79 -14.52
N VAL A 125 -1.79 -4.23 -15.72
CA VAL A 125 -0.74 -4.43 -16.70
C VAL A 125 0.55 -3.74 -16.25
N ASP A 126 1.66 -4.46 -16.44
CA ASP A 126 3.02 -4.06 -16.11
C ASP A 126 3.26 -3.77 -14.62
N LEU A 127 2.40 -4.20 -13.69
CA LEU A 127 2.70 -4.11 -12.26
C LEU A 127 3.65 -5.24 -11.86
N GLN A 128 4.85 -4.90 -11.38
CA GLN A 128 5.82 -5.87 -10.84
C GLN A 128 5.83 -5.89 -9.32
N TYR A 129 5.58 -4.74 -8.68
CA TYR A 129 5.59 -4.60 -7.23
C TYR A 129 4.37 -3.83 -6.76
N LEU A 130 3.68 -4.35 -5.75
CA LEU A 130 2.67 -3.60 -4.99
C LEU A 130 3.23 -3.34 -3.60
N VAL A 131 3.27 -2.08 -3.19
CA VAL A 131 3.50 -1.69 -1.81
C VAL A 131 2.15 -1.36 -1.18
N LEU A 132 1.81 -2.04 -0.10
CA LEU A 132 0.59 -1.83 0.66
C LEU A 132 0.97 -1.29 2.03
N ALA A 133 0.68 -0.02 2.28
CA ALA A 133 0.94 0.62 3.56
C ALA A 133 -0.32 0.59 4.43
N VAL A 134 -0.20 -0.02 5.62
CA VAL A 134 -1.28 -0.12 6.61
C VAL A 134 -0.81 0.31 7.99
N PRO A 135 -1.70 0.76 8.88
CA PRO A 135 -1.38 0.98 10.28
C PRO A 135 -0.77 -0.26 10.95
N ASN A 136 0.13 -0.04 11.91
CA ASN A 136 0.61 -1.13 12.77
C ASN A 136 -0.51 -1.73 13.63
N GLY A 137 -1.41 -0.87 14.11
CA GLY A 137 -2.64 -1.33 14.72
C GLY A 137 -3.60 -0.20 15.05
N TYR A 138 -4.88 -0.49 14.93
CA TYR A 138 -5.93 0.52 15.04
C TYR A 138 -6.75 0.37 16.32
N ARG A 139 -6.81 1.44 17.15
CA ARG A 139 -7.68 1.48 18.35
C ARG A 139 -9.14 1.79 17.99
N ARG A 140 -10.01 0.78 18.07
CA ARG A 140 -11.46 0.96 17.95
C ARG A 140 -12.18 0.71 19.27
N LYS A 141 -13.30 1.39 19.50
CA LYS A 141 -14.22 1.02 20.59
C LYS A 141 -15.18 -0.04 20.07
N SER A 142 -15.29 -1.16 20.78
CA SER A 142 -16.24 -2.23 20.49
C SER A 142 -16.86 -2.68 21.81
N LEU A 143 -18.18 -2.62 21.91
CA LEU A 143 -18.94 -2.99 23.13
C LEU A 143 -18.37 -2.36 24.41
N GLY A 144 -18.04 -1.07 24.35
CA GLY A 144 -17.49 -0.32 25.50
C GLY A 144 -16.01 -0.59 25.81
N ARG A 145 -15.34 -1.51 25.09
CA ARG A 145 -13.91 -1.83 25.27
C ARG A 145 -13.08 -1.29 24.12
N THR A 146 -11.85 -0.87 24.41
CA THR A 146 -10.86 -0.54 23.37
C THR A 146 -10.26 -1.84 22.85
N VAL A 147 -10.43 -2.10 21.56
CA VAL A 147 -9.81 -3.21 20.82
C VAL A 147 -8.78 -2.62 19.86
N ILE A 148 -7.59 -3.22 19.81
CA ILE A 148 -6.55 -2.86 18.84
C ILE A 148 -6.59 -3.93 17.74
N SER A 149 -6.90 -3.57 16.51
CA SER A 149 -6.71 -4.47 15.37
C SER A 149 -5.23 -4.51 14.99
N GLY A 150 -4.70 -5.69 14.68
CA GLY A 150 -3.34 -5.87 14.16
C GLY A 150 -3.36 -5.78 12.63
N ASP A 151 -3.56 -4.58 12.10
CA ASP A 151 -3.79 -4.35 10.66
C ASP A 151 -2.63 -4.86 9.80
N TYR A 152 -1.40 -4.50 10.17
CA TYR A 152 -0.18 -5.05 9.56
C TYR A 152 -0.11 -6.59 9.63
N ASP A 153 -0.36 -7.17 10.80
CA ASP A 153 -0.22 -8.62 11.00
C ASP A 153 -1.31 -9.38 10.23
N TYR A 154 -2.52 -8.81 10.14
CA TYR A 154 -3.61 -9.34 9.32
C TYR A 154 -3.28 -9.29 7.82
N SER A 155 -2.79 -8.14 7.32
CA SER A 155 -2.35 -8.01 5.92
C SER A 155 -1.24 -8.99 5.58
N CYS A 156 -0.29 -9.22 6.49
CA CYS A 156 0.75 -10.23 6.32
C CYS A 156 0.17 -11.65 6.28
N ALA A 157 -0.81 -11.98 7.13
CA ALA A 157 -1.45 -13.30 7.12
C ALA A 157 -2.23 -13.56 5.83
N VAL A 158 -2.90 -12.55 5.28
CA VAL A 158 -3.55 -12.63 3.96
C VAL A 158 -2.51 -12.83 2.85
N ALA A 159 -1.41 -12.08 2.90
CA ALA A 159 -0.32 -12.22 1.94
C ALA A 159 0.32 -13.61 2.00
N ASP A 160 0.57 -14.17 3.18
CA ASP A 160 1.06 -15.54 3.34
C ASP A 160 0.13 -16.56 2.68
N ALA A 161 -1.18 -16.42 2.90
CA ALA A 161 -2.17 -17.31 2.32
C ALA A 161 -2.25 -17.20 0.79
N LEU A 162 -2.04 -16.03 0.20
CA LEU A 162 -2.13 -15.85 -1.26
C LEU A 162 -0.83 -16.19 -1.98
N PHE A 163 0.30 -15.72 -1.45
CA PHE A 163 1.62 -15.88 -2.09
C PHE A 163 2.26 -17.24 -1.80
N GLY A 164 1.81 -17.94 -0.75
CA GLY A 164 2.29 -19.28 -0.40
C GLY A 164 1.44 -20.44 -0.93
N HIS A 165 0.32 -20.16 -1.60
CA HIS A 165 -0.66 -21.18 -1.96
C HIS A 165 -0.59 -21.60 -3.42
N SER A 166 -0.80 -22.88 -3.72
CA SER A 166 -0.63 -23.43 -5.07
C SER A 166 -1.76 -23.12 -6.06
N ARG A 167 -2.95 -22.75 -5.56
CA ARG A 167 -4.11 -22.45 -6.42
C ARG A 167 -4.08 -21.07 -7.08
N VAL A 168 -3.28 -20.14 -6.56
CA VAL A 168 -3.21 -18.77 -7.07
C VAL A 168 -1.75 -18.41 -7.23
N ALA A 169 -1.36 -18.00 -8.43
CA ALA A 169 -0.04 -17.44 -8.69
C ALA A 169 -0.18 -15.91 -8.79
N MET A 170 0.43 -15.20 -7.85
CA MET A 170 0.47 -13.73 -7.88
C MET A 170 1.55 -13.29 -8.88
N PRO A 171 1.21 -12.49 -9.92
CA PRO A 171 2.14 -12.10 -10.98
C PRO A 171 3.03 -10.90 -10.61
N TYR A 172 2.86 -10.37 -9.40
CA TYR A 172 3.63 -9.27 -8.82
C TYR A 172 4.16 -9.69 -7.45
N ARG A 173 5.11 -8.91 -6.92
CA ARG A 173 5.63 -9.03 -5.55
C ARG A 173 4.93 -8.05 -4.63
N LEU A 174 4.64 -8.46 -3.40
CA LEU A 174 3.99 -7.58 -2.43
C LEU A 174 4.98 -7.14 -1.35
N VAL A 175 4.89 -5.87 -0.97
CA VAL A 175 5.52 -5.32 0.23
C VAL A 175 4.42 -4.78 1.12
N VAL A 176 4.35 -5.26 2.36
CA VAL A 176 3.43 -4.70 3.36
C VAL A 176 4.24 -3.83 4.30
N ILE A 177 3.92 -2.54 4.38
CA ILE A 177 4.53 -1.58 5.32
C ILE A 177 3.55 -1.31 6.46
N GLY A 178 4.03 -1.42 7.70
CA GLY A 178 3.30 -1.10 8.93
C GLY A 178 3.75 0.23 9.51
N TYR A 179 2.82 1.17 9.75
CA TYR A 179 3.11 2.50 10.30
C TYR A 179 2.30 2.89 11.56
#